data_AF-A0A355UH10-F1
#
_entry.id   AF-A0A355UH10-F1
#
_cell.length_a   1.000
_cell.length_b   1.000
_cell.length_c   1.000
_cell.angle_alpha   90.00
_cell.angle_beta   90.00
_cell.angle_gamma   90.00
#
_symmetry.space_group_name_H-M   'P 1'
#
loop_
_entity.id
_entity.type
_entity.pdbx_description
1 polymer ?
#
loop_
_entity_poly.entity_id
_entity_poly.type
_entity_poly.pdbx_seq_one_letter_code
_entity_poly.pdbx_strand_id
1 'polypeptide(L)'
;SEYRNETRRNGQLAVDETGHRMGNYTMEYRIQLLRELLTIQKETQHYRSSIDLIKSQELIAIQVMWYRDGNFKTTVNDIYNEVYGYDLPNDNIGLQERLLLEKSCETPAHYSLIQELLALQKNKVLLMKKYGLQTDLEARLDRYVKEIEA
;
A
#
# COMPACT_ATOMS: atom_id res chain seq x y z
N SER A 1 -16.33 16.49 0.95
CA SER A 1 -15.63 15.23 1.28
C SER A 1 -15.19 14.42 0.06
N GLU A 2 -14.71 15.07 -1.00
CA GLU A 2 -14.52 14.43 -2.31
C GLU A 2 -13.45 13.33 -2.28
N TYR A 3 -12.38 13.57 -1.53
CA TYR A 3 -11.27 12.63 -1.37
C TYR A 3 -11.44 11.64 -0.22
N ARG A 4 -12.65 11.46 0.31
CA ARG A 4 -12.94 10.49 1.38
C ARG A 4 -13.83 9.37 0.87
N ASN A 5 -13.59 8.16 1.37
CA ASN A 5 -14.42 7.00 1.09
C ASN A 5 -15.78 7.10 1.80
N GLU A 6 -16.78 6.43 1.23
CA GLU A 6 -18.13 6.29 1.80
C GLU A 6 -18.17 5.25 2.90
N THR A 7 -17.13 4.43 3.04
CA THR A 7 -17.05 3.35 4.01
C THR A 7 -15.81 3.48 4.88
N ARG A 8 -15.88 2.87 6.07
CA ARG A 8 -14.73 2.62 6.94
C ARG A 8 -13.97 1.38 6.44
N ARG A 9 -12.77 1.13 6.99
CA ARG A 9 -11.95 -0.05 6.66
C ARG A 9 -12.66 -1.39 6.90
N ASN A 10 -13.60 -1.44 7.86
CA ASN A 10 -14.42 -2.63 8.12
C ASN A 10 -15.67 -2.73 7.22
N GLY A 11 -15.80 -1.87 6.21
CA GLY A 11 -16.95 -1.84 5.30
C GLY A 11 -18.18 -1.09 5.83
N GLN A 12 -18.17 -0.62 7.09
CA GLN A 12 -19.30 0.13 7.65
C GLN A 12 -19.49 1.46 6.90
N LEU A 13 -20.73 1.79 6.57
CA LEU A 13 -21.09 3.08 5.96
C LEU A 13 -20.63 4.25 6.85
N ALA A 14 -20.05 5.25 6.22
CA ALA A 14 -19.44 6.43 6.82
C ALA A 14 -19.87 7.68 6.05
N VAL A 15 -21.18 7.88 5.94
CA VAL A 15 -21.79 9.04 5.30
C VAL A 15 -22.80 9.61 6.29
N ASP A 16 -22.83 10.93 6.44
CA ASP A 16 -23.82 11.59 7.29
C ASP A 16 -25.16 11.84 6.57
N GLU A 17 -26.12 12.40 7.29
CA GLU A 17 -27.47 12.69 6.79
C GLU A 17 -27.49 13.67 5.60
N THR A 18 -26.40 14.43 5.39
CA THR A 18 -26.24 15.39 4.29
C THR A 18 -25.52 14.81 3.07
N GLY A 19 -25.11 13.54 3.13
CA GLY A 19 -24.31 12.89 2.09
C GLY A 19 -22.81 13.16 2.20
N HIS A 20 -22.33 13.79 3.28
CA HIS A 20 -20.91 14.08 3.46
C HIS A 20 -20.15 12.83 3.91
N ARG A 21 -19.10 12.48 3.14
CA ARG A 21 -18.28 11.28 3.37
C ARG A 21 -17.30 11.49 4.52
N MET A 22 -17.40 10.62 5.51
CA MET A 22 -16.63 10.60 6.76
C MET A 22 -15.67 9.41 6.85
N GLY A 23 -15.52 8.64 5.78
CA GLY A 23 -14.53 7.58 5.69
C GLY A 23 -13.10 8.10 5.68
N ASN A 24 -12.18 7.16 5.54
CA ASN A 24 -10.76 7.45 5.35
C ASN A 24 -10.52 8.11 3.98
N TYR A 25 -9.36 8.73 3.80
CA TYR A 25 -9.00 9.27 2.49
C TYR A 25 -8.92 8.17 1.43
N THR A 26 -9.28 8.48 0.19
CA THR A 26 -9.11 7.58 -0.96
C THR A 26 -7.64 7.26 -1.17
N MET A 27 -7.35 6.14 -1.83
CA MET A 27 -5.97 5.70 -2.03
C MET A 27 -5.20 6.68 -2.92
N GLU A 28 -5.86 7.16 -3.98
CA GLU A 28 -5.35 8.13 -4.95
C GLU A 28 -4.92 9.42 -4.24
N TYR A 29 -5.75 9.92 -3.33
CA TYR A 29 -5.46 11.14 -2.59
C TYR A 29 -4.30 10.96 -1.61
N ARG A 30 -4.16 9.78 -0.99
CA ARG A 30 -3.00 9.49 -0.13
C ARG A 30 -1.70 9.41 -0.92
N ILE A 31 -1.73 8.83 -2.12
CA ILE A 31 -0.59 8.79 -3.04
C ILE A 31 -0.19 10.22 -3.42
N GLN A 32 -1.16 11.06 -3.76
CA GLN A 32 -0.92 12.47 -4.08
C GLN A 32 -0.29 13.22 -2.91
N LEU A 33 -0.85 13.10 -1.70
CA LEU A 33 -0.33 13.75 -0.50
C LEU A 33 1.10 13.33 -0.18
N LEU A 34 1.43 12.03 -0.31
CA LEU A 34 2.78 11.55 -0.05
C LEU A 34 3.78 12.10 -1.08
N ARG A 35 3.38 12.16 -2.36
CA ARG A 35 4.20 12.77 -3.41
C ARG A 35 4.48 14.24 -3.10
N GLU A 36 3.45 15.00 -2.75
CA GLU A 36 3.58 16.42 -2.39
C GLU A 36 4.51 16.61 -1.18
N LEU A 37 4.33 15.81 -0.12
CA LEU A 37 5.18 15.83 1.07
C LEU A 37 6.65 15.59 0.74
N LEU A 38 6.96 14.57 -0.08
CA LEU A 38 8.32 14.25 -0.47
C LEU A 38 8.93 15.32 -1.38
N THR A 39 8.14 15.93 -2.27
CA THR A 39 8.58 17.06 -3.10
C THR A 39 8.97 18.25 -2.23
N ILE A 40 8.10 18.66 -1.29
CA ILE A 40 8.38 19.78 -0.36
C ILE A 40 9.61 19.45 0.49
N GLN A 41 9.74 18.21 0.96
CA GLN A 41 10.92 17.78 1.71
C GLN A 41 12.19 17.93 0.87
N LYS A 42 12.20 17.43 -0.37
CA LYS A 42 13.35 17.53 -1.30
C LYS A 42 13.75 18.99 -1.54
N GLU A 43 12.78 19.86 -1.78
CA GLU A 43 13.00 21.31 -1.93
C GLU A 43 13.57 21.94 -0.66
N THR A 44 13.03 21.61 0.50
CA THR A 44 13.51 22.11 1.80
C THR A 44 14.94 21.66 2.08
N GLN A 45 15.28 20.41 1.74
CA GLN A 45 16.60 19.82 1.92
C GLN A 45 17.67 20.49 1.03
N HIS A 46 17.28 21.15 -0.07
CA HIS A 46 18.20 21.96 -0.87
C HIS A 46 18.77 23.14 -0.08
N TYR A 47 17.97 23.73 0.81
CA TYR A 47 18.40 24.83 1.68
C TYR A 47 18.94 24.33 3.02
N ARG A 48 18.34 23.27 3.59
CA ARG A 48 18.74 22.70 4.87
C ARG A 48 18.59 21.18 4.86
N SER A 49 19.68 20.51 4.50
CA SER A 49 19.76 19.05 4.33
C SER A 49 19.42 18.22 5.57
N SER A 50 19.45 18.82 6.77
CA SER A 50 19.14 18.14 8.02
C SER A 50 17.64 18.05 8.35
N ILE A 51 16.76 18.65 7.53
CA ILE A 51 15.32 18.63 7.77
C ILE A 51 14.70 17.46 7.02
N ASP A 52 14.07 16.56 7.78
CA ASP A 52 13.17 15.54 7.27
C ASP A 52 11.75 15.88 7.75
N LEU A 53 10.83 16.11 6.81
CA LEU A 53 9.39 16.22 7.08
C LEU A 53 8.77 14.85 7.37
N ILE A 54 9.36 13.79 6.82
CA ILE A 54 8.99 12.40 7.04
C ILE A 54 10.23 11.50 7.05
N LYS A 55 10.32 10.62 8.05
CA LYS A 55 11.44 9.71 8.23
C LYS A 55 11.23 8.40 7.49
N SER A 56 12.32 7.68 7.24
CA SER A 56 12.30 6.33 6.64
C SER A 56 11.38 5.36 7.39
N GLN A 57 11.36 5.41 8.72
CA GLN A 57 10.47 4.58 9.55
C GLN A 57 8.98 4.88 9.29
N GLU A 58 8.63 6.14 9.05
CA GLU A 58 7.27 6.57 8.75
C GLU A 58 6.86 6.16 7.33
N LEU A 59 7.79 6.23 6.36
CA LEU A 59 7.58 5.71 5.00
C LEU A 59 7.30 4.20 5.01
N ILE A 60 8.05 3.43 5.79
CA ILE A 60 7.80 1.99 5.98
C ILE A 60 6.42 1.76 6.62
N ALA A 61 6.05 2.55 7.63
CA ALA A 61 4.74 2.45 8.27
C ALA A 61 3.59 2.73 7.29
N ILE A 62 3.74 3.73 6.41
CA ILE A 62 2.76 4.02 5.35
C ILE A 62 2.63 2.81 4.41
N GLN A 63 3.75 2.23 3.97
CA GLN A 63 3.73 1.06 3.08
C GLN A 63 2.98 -0.12 3.72
N VAL A 64 3.26 -0.43 4.98
CA VAL A 64 2.56 -1.48 5.75
C VAL A 64 1.05 -1.20 5.82
N MET A 65 0.68 0.06 6.06
CA MET A 65 -0.73 0.45 6.13
C MET A 65 -1.45 0.36 4.79
N TRP A 66 -0.78 0.67 3.68
CA TRP A 66 -1.35 0.56 2.33
C TRP A 66 -1.59 -0.89 1.92
N TYR A 67 -0.65 -1.78 2.22
CA TYR A 67 -0.85 -3.20 1.99
C TYR A 67 -2.01 -3.76 2.80
N ARG A 68 -2.19 -3.33 4.05
CA ARG A 68 -3.36 -3.69 4.86
C ARG A 68 -4.67 -3.18 4.25
N ASP A 69 -4.64 -2.01 3.65
CA ASP A 69 -5.80 -1.42 2.95
C ASP A 69 -6.05 -2.08 1.58
N GLY A 70 -5.17 -2.98 1.14
CA GLY A 70 -5.29 -3.71 -0.12
C GLY A 70 -4.71 -2.96 -1.32
N ASN A 71 -3.93 -1.91 -1.11
CA ASN A 71 -3.20 -1.25 -2.18
C ASN A 71 -1.85 -1.92 -2.38
N PHE A 72 -1.74 -2.67 -3.48
CA PHE A 72 -0.51 -3.35 -3.90
C PHE A 72 0.10 -2.77 -5.18
N LYS A 73 -0.67 -1.96 -5.92
CA LYS A 73 -0.30 -1.42 -7.23
C LYS A 73 0.78 -0.34 -7.15
N THR A 74 0.65 0.59 -6.22
CA THR A 74 1.60 1.71 -6.04
C THR A 74 2.22 1.62 -4.66
N THR A 75 3.53 1.51 -4.61
CA THR A 75 4.30 1.46 -3.36
C THR A 75 4.81 2.86 -2.98
N VAL A 76 5.16 3.02 -1.71
CA VAL A 76 5.86 4.20 -1.19
C VAL A 76 7.21 4.37 -1.88
N ASN A 77 7.89 3.26 -2.18
CA ASN A 77 9.19 3.30 -2.84
C ASN A 77 9.08 3.72 -4.33
N ASP A 78 7.98 3.40 -5.02
CA ASP A 78 7.68 3.97 -6.36
C ASP A 78 7.63 5.49 -6.32
N ILE A 79 6.92 6.06 -5.34
CA ILE A 79 6.77 7.51 -5.21
C ILE A 79 8.11 8.15 -4.80
N TYR A 80 8.87 7.49 -3.94
CA TYR A 80 10.20 7.95 -3.54
C TYR A 80 11.16 7.99 -4.75
N ASN A 81 11.19 6.92 -5.54
CA ASN A 81 11.96 6.84 -6.78
C ASN A 81 11.55 7.94 -7.77
N GLU A 82 10.24 8.14 -7.97
CA GLU A 82 9.68 9.18 -8.84
C GLU A 82 10.16 10.59 -8.43
N VAL A 83 10.07 10.92 -7.13
CA VAL A 83 10.41 12.26 -6.63
C VAL A 83 11.92 12.51 -6.62
N TYR A 84 12.71 11.52 -6.19
CA TYR A 84 14.16 11.70 -6.01
C TYR A 84 14.99 11.30 -7.24
N GLY A 85 14.40 10.61 -8.22
CA GLY A 85 15.09 10.13 -9.41
C GLY A 85 15.96 8.90 -9.15
N TYR A 86 15.56 8.05 -8.19
CA TYR A 86 16.23 6.79 -7.91
C TYR A 86 15.56 5.62 -8.65
N ASP A 87 16.28 4.50 -8.74
CA ASP A 87 15.76 3.22 -9.23
C ASP A 87 15.96 2.14 -8.17
N LEU A 88 15.41 2.39 -6.98
CA LEU A 88 15.46 1.41 -5.89
C LEU A 88 14.43 0.30 -6.18
N PRO A 89 14.82 -0.98 -6.17
CA PRO A 89 13.88 -2.06 -6.41
C PRO A 89 12.86 -2.20 -5.27
N ASN A 90 11.59 -2.44 -5.60
CA ASN A 90 10.53 -2.72 -4.61
C ASN A 90 10.62 -4.12 -4.00
N ASP A 91 11.47 -4.97 -4.56
CA ASP A 91 11.34 -6.40 -4.39
C ASP A 91 12.17 -6.92 -3.22
N ASN A 92 11.47 -7.62 -2.33
CA ASN A 92 12.08 -8.38 -1.24
C ASN A 92 12.24 -9.88 -1.58
N ILE A 93 12.05 -10.27 -2.83
CA ILE A 93 12.16 -11.66 -3.33
C ILE A 93 13.24 -11.66 -4.40
N GLY A 94 14.20 -12.58 -4.27
CA GLY A 94 15.30 -12.71 -5.22
C GLY A 94 14.77 -12.97 -6.63
N LEU A 95 15.46 -12.46 -7.65
CA LEU A 95 15.05 -12.61 -9.05
C LEU A 95 14.74 -14.06 -9.44
N GLN A 96 15.54 -15.02 -8.94
CA GLN A 96 15.35 -16.45 -9.22
C GLN A 96 14.03 -17.00 -8.66
N GLU A 97 13.71 -16.66 -7.41
CA GLU A 97 12.46 -17.08 -6.76
C GLU A 97 11.24 -16.49 -7.47
N ARG A 98 11.37 -15.25 -7.94
CA ARG A 98 10.32 -14.58 -8.71
C ARG A 98 10.05 -15.29 -10.03
N LEU A 99 11.10 -15.55 -10.80
CA LEU A 99 11.00 -16.23 -12.09
C LEU A 99 10.45 -17.66 -11.94
N LEU A 100 10.85 -18.36 -10.87
CA LEU A 100 10.32 -19.67 -10.56
C LEU A 100 8.83 -19.62 -10.22
N LEU A 101 8.43 -18.67 -9.37
CA LEU A 101 7.04 -18.49 -8.98
C LEU A 101 6.16 -18.12 -10.18
N GLU A 102 6.60 -17.20 -11.03
CA GLU A 102 5.90 -16.81 -12.26
C GLU A 102 5.68 -18.02 -13.18
N LYS A 103 6.72 -18.83 -13.39
CA LYS A 103 6.63 -20.07 -14.20
C LYS A 103 5.73 -21.14 -13.59
N SER A 104 5.55 -21.14 -12.27
CA SER A 104 4.76 -22.15 -11.56
C SER A 104 3.27 -21.80 -11.51
N CYS A 105 2.91 -20.55 -11.81
CA CYS A 105 1.53 -20.08 -11.80
C CYS A 105 0.87 -20.29 -13.18
N GLU A 106 -0.35 -20.83 -13.19
CA GLU A 106 -1.11 -21.05 -14.43
C GLU A 106 -1.57 -19.74 -15.09
N THR A 107 -1.83 -18.71 -14.28
CA THR A 107 -2.28 -17.40 -14.75
C THR A 107 -1.45 -16.27 -14.13
N PRO A 108 -1.23 -15.16 -14.86
CA PRO A 108 -0.61 -13.96 -14.29
C PRO A 108 -1.37 -13.40 -13.09
N ALA A 109 -2.69 -13.62 -13.03
CA ALA A 109 -3.53 -13.18 -11.92
C ALA A 109 -3.22 -13.94 -10.62
N HIS A 110 -2.99 -15.26 -10.71
CA HIS A 110 -2.55 -16.05 -9.55
C HIS A 110 -1.17 -15.61 -9.04
N TYR A 111 -0.25 -15.31 -9.96
CA TYR A 111 1.07 -14.80 -9.59
C TYR A 111 0.95 -13.48 -8.81
N SER A 112 0.17 -12.51 -9.30
CA SER A 112 -0.10 -11.25 -8.60
C SER A 112 -0.72 -11.49 -7.23
N LEU A 113 -1.75 -12.35 -7.13
CA LEU A 113 -2.37 -12.69 -5.85
C LEU A 113 -1.36 -13.23 -4.84
N ILE A 114 -0.49 -14.16 -5.26
CA ILE A 114 0.54 -14.73 -4.37
C ILE A 114 1.50 -13.65 -3.88
N GLN A 115 1.92 -12.72 -4.75
CA GLN A 115 2.76 -11.60 -4.33
C GLN A 115 2.08 -10.73 -3.26
N GLU A 116 0.78 -10.47 -3.41
CA GLU A 116 0.00 -9.69 -2.44
C GLU A 116 -0.16 -10.42 -1.11
N LEU A 117 -0.41 -11.73 -1.12
CA LEU A 117 -0.50 -12.56 0.08
C LEU A 117 0.85 -12.63 0.81
N LEU A 118 1.96 -12.77 0.07
CA LEU A 118 3.31 -12.74 0.62
C LEU A 118 3.64 -11.38 1.24
N ALA A 119 3.20 -10.28 0.60
CA ALA A 119 3.33 -8.94 1.17
C ALA A 119 2.57 -8.83 2.50
N LEU A 120 1.29 -9.27 2.54
CA LEU A 120 0.48 -9.30 3.78
C LEU A 120 1.16 -10.11 4.89
N GLN A 121 1.68 -11.30 4.57
CA GLN A 121 2.41 -12.15 5.51
C GLN A 121 3.64 -11.44 6.08
N LYS A 122 4.49 -10.86 5.23
CA LYS A 122 5.70 -10.14 5.65
C LYS A 122 5.37 -8.94 6.54
N ASN A 123 4.35 -8.17 6.18
CA ASN A 123 3.92 -7.01 6.97
C ASN A 123 3.49 -7.38 8.40
N LYS A 124 2.85 -8.55 8.58
CA LYS A 124 2.46 -9.02 9.92
C LYS A 124 3.65 -9.38 10.81
N VAL A 125 4.79 -9.76 10.22
CA VAL A 125 6.03 -10.02 10.99
C VAL A 125 6.55 -8.74 11.64
N LEU A 126 6.32 -7.58 11.02
CA LEU A 126 6.76 -6.28 11.52
C LEU A 126 5.87 -5.70 12.64
N LEU A 127 4.73 -6.32 12.94
CA LEU A 127 3.77 -5.84 13.93
C LEU A 127 3.93 -6.53 15.29
N MET A 128 3.85 -5.75 16.37
CA MET A 128 3.99 -6.22 17.76
C MET A 128 2.97 -7.30 18.16
N LYS A 129 1.76 -7.28 17.58
CA LYS A 129 0.74 -8.32 17.77
C LYS A 129 0.50 -9.04 16.45
N LYS A 130 0.81 -10.34 16.41
CA LYS A 130 0.67 -11.20 15.22
C LYS A 130 -0.76 -11.70 14.97
N TYR A 131 -1.75 -11.22 15.73
CA TYR A 131 -3.15 -11.62 15.56
C TYR A 131 -3.77 -11.01 14.28
N GLY A 132 -4.66 -11.77 13.63
CA GLY A 132 -5.44 -11.33 12.47
C GLY A 132 -4.76 -11.44 11.11
N LEU A 133 -3.62 -12.13 10.98
CA LEU A 133 -3.05 -12.46 9.66
C LEU A 133 -4.03 -13.32 8.85
N GLN A 134 -4.61 -14.35 9.48
CA GLN A 134 -5.60 -15.20 8.84
C GLN A 134 -6.77 -14.39 8.27
N THR A 135 -7.32 -13.47 9.07
CA THR A 135 -8.40 -12.57 8.64
C THR A 135 -8.00 -11.68 7.47
N ASP A 136 -6.78 -11.13 7.47
CA ASP A 136 -6.31 -10.26 6.38
C ASP A 136 -6.08 -11.06 5.08
N LEU A 137 -5.60 -12.31 5.19
CA LEU A 137 -5.44 -13.22 4.04
C LEU A 137 -6.81 -13.64 3.48
N GLU A 138 -7.73 -14.09 4.34
CA GLU A 138 -9.11 -14.45 3.97
C GLU A 138 -9.81 -13.27 3.28
N ALA A 139 -9.72 -12.06 3.85
CA ALA A 139 -10.33 -10.87 3.26
C ALA A 139 -9.73 -10.46 1.90
N ARG A 140 -8.47 -10.82 1.60
CA ARG A 140 -7.87 -10.60 0.27
C ARG A 140 -8.34 -11.66 -0.72
N LEU A 141 -8.39 -12.92 -0.29
CA LEU A 141 -8.90 -14.04 -1.10
C LEU A 141 -10.37 -13.82 -1.48
N ASP A 142 -11.22 -13.44 -0.52
CA ASP A 142 -12.64 -13.14 -0.78
C ASP A 142 -12.81 -12.01 -1.80
N ARG A 143 -11.95 -10.98 -1.74
CA ARG A 143 -11.95 -9.90 -2.73
C ARG A 143 -11.54 -10.41 -4.10
N TYR A 144 -10.52 -11.25 -4.18
CA TYR A 144 -10.03 -11.82 -5.44
C TYR A 144 -11.10 -12.68 -6.12
N VAL A 145 -11.82 -13.52 -5.37
CA VAL A 145 -12.92 -14.33 -5.90
C VAL A 145 -14.02 -13.43 -6.47
N LYS A 146 -14.41 -12.38 -5.75
CA LYS A 146 -15.41 -11.40 -6.23
C LYS A 146 -14.95 -10.64 -7.47
N GLU A 147 -13.66 -10.34 -7.58
CA GLU A 147 -13.06 -9.69 -8.75
C GLU A 147 -13.07 -10.59 -10.00
N ILE A 148 -13.02 -11.91 -9.84
CA ILE A 148 -13.12 -12.88 -10.96
C ILE A 148 -14.58 -13.13 -11.37
N GLU A 149 -15.50 -13.16 -10.41
CA GLU A 149 -16.92 -13.43 -10.65
C GLU A 149 -17.68 -12.23 -11.26
N ALA A 150 -17.11 -11.03 -11.21
CA ALA A 150 -17.68 -9.78 -11.72
C ALA A 150 -17.31 -9.51 -13.19
#